data_AF-A0A1U7Z2N3-F1
#
_entry.id   AF-A0A1U7Z2N3-F1
#
_cell.length_a   1.000
_cell.length_b   1.000
_cell.length_c   1.000
_cell.angle_alpha   90.00
_cell.angle_beta   90.00
_cell.angle_gamma   90.00
#
_symmetry.space_group_name_H-M   'P 1'
#
loop_
_entity.id
_entity.type
_entity.pdbx_description
1 polymer ?
#
loop_
_entity_poly.entity_id
_entity_poly.type
_entity_poly.pdbx_seq_one_letter_code
_entity_poly.pdbx_strand_id
1 'polypeptide(L)'
;MSRLSFRPRPLDIHKKIQIVKSIKDFEDEEATTSTRNSQLLRFAAEADNEVQQTSNKKSAPEIPIPQFVVVDTYERDYSRTFTQPTSYLRGRGARAELGEFIEYDLDNEDEDWIQEFNNEKKILTPEKFEALLFKLEVLDHKARERAGIIMPTLGSPVPVLLQLDSAVEALQSHSVKYAVLQSVYNYWKTKRERWQKPILRRLQPPPPVNDTNPYNVFRPREKAHRLHTRRMQRRENNVQSFEKLRKVRRNLDQAKTVLEALVKREEKKREVMECEVNLQRNQMKYKHETQIIEDGLALPGFPPISSRIGSSEDDFIDSDDMENSRPCIRPAAVGNLSFMDPKTMLIPTGRMKRELRVEMAASSSWMVP
;
A
#
# COMPACT_ATOMS: atom_id res chain seq x y z
N MET A 1 68.66 -1.59 49.18
CA MET A 1 68.11 -1.39 47.82
C MET A 1 68.02 -2.75 47.12
N SER A 2 66.84 -3.39 47.14
CA SER A 2 66.59 -4.68 46.49
C SER A 2 66.16 -4.43 45.04
N ARG A 3 67.01 -4.72 44.06
CA ARG A 3 66.66 -4.66 42.64
C ARG A 3 65.65 -5.78 42.35
N LEU A 4 64.44 -5.40 41.95
CA LEU A 4 63.43 -6.32 41.40
C LEU A 4 64.03 -6.99 40.17
N SER A 5 64.46 -8.25 40.30
CA SER A 5 64.92 -9.03 39.16
C SER A 5 63.72 -9.43 38.32
N PHE A 6 63.47 -8.71 37.24
CA PHE A 6 62.61 -9.20 36.17
C PHE A 6 63.32 -10.38 35.51
N ARG A 7 62.93 -11.61 35.85
CA ARG A 7 63.30 -12.76 35.04
C ARG A 7 62.49 -12.67 33.74
N PRO A 8 63.13 -12.48 32.57
CA PRO A 8 62.41 -12.52 31.31
C PRO A 8 61.77 -13.90 31.19
N ARG A 9 60.43 -13.97 31.24
CA ARG A 9 59.72 -15.20 30.93
C ARG A 9 59.87 -15.41 29.42
N PRO A 10 60.34 -16.57 28.96
CA PRO A 10 60.44 -16.83 27.53
C PRO A 10 59.06 -16.64 26.88
N LEU A 11 59.04 -15.99 25.73
CA LEU A 11 57.82 -15.77 24.95
C LEU A 11 57.29 -17.13 24.51
N ASP A 12 56.11 -17.50 25.01
CA ASP A 12 55.43 -18.71 24.57
C ASP A 12 54.75 -18.45 23.23
N ILE A 13 55.38 -18.95 22.17
CA ILE A 13 54.94 -18.78 20.77
C ILE A 13 53.59 -19.49 20.54
N HIS A 14 53.19 -20.42 21.41
CA HIS A 14 51.90 -21.11 21.33
C HIS A 14 50.79 -20.43 22.13
N LYS A 15 51.09 -19.35 22.85
CA LYS A 15 50.09 -18.59 23.59
C LYS A 15 49.16 -17.92 22.59
N LYS A 16 47.88 -18.32 22.61
CA LYS A 16 46.84 -17.71 21.76
C LYS A 16 46.70 -16.24 22.13
N ILE A 17 46.79 -15.39 21.11
CA ILE A 17 46.62 -13.94 21.23
C ILE A 17 45.12 -13.64 21.35
N GLN A 18 44.73 -12.78 22.28
CA GLN A 18 43.37 -12.27 22.36
C GLN A 18 43.13 -11.35 21.16
N ILE A 19 42.10 -11.65 20.37
CA ILE A 19 41.69 -10.82 19.25
C ILE A 19 40.70 -9.80 19.79
N VAL A 20 41.10 -8.54 19.81
CA VAL A 20 40.20 -7.44 20.16
C VAL A 20 39.25 -7.20 18.99
N LYS A 21 37.96 -7.38 19.22
CA LYS A 21 36.90 -7.19 18.22
C LYS A 21 36.22 -5.83 18.39
N SER A 22 36.26 -5.24 19.58
CA SER A 22 35.63 -3.94 19.86
C SER A 22 36.44 -3.10 20.86
N ILE A 23 36.25 -1.78 20.84
CA ILE A 23 36.87 -0.85 21.82
C ILE A 23 36.48 -1.17 23.26
N LYS A 24 35.32 -1.80 23.48
CA LYS A 24 34.86 -2.23 24.81
C LYS A 24 35.71 -3.39 25.37
N ASP A 25 36.35 -4.18 24.51
CA ASP A 25 37.20 -5.30 24.94
C ASP A 25 38.51 -4.79 25.62
N PHE A 26 38.81 -3.49 25.51
CA PHE A 26 39.91 -2.85 26.23
C PHE A 26 39.51 -2.38 27.64
N GLU A 27 38.23 -2.14 27.91
CA GLU A 27 37.77 -1.64 29.22
C GLU A 27 37.84 -2.75 30.30
N ASP A 28 37.66 -4.02 29.92
CA ASP A 28 37.72 -5.16 30.84
C ASP A 28 39.15 -5.54 31.29
N GLU A 29 40.19 -5.17 30.53
CA GLU A 29 41.59 -5.49 30.86
C GLU A 29 42.20 -4.51 31.88
N GLU A 30 41.70 -3.27 31.99
CA GLU A 30 42.24 -2.30 32.95
C GLU A 30 41.88 -2.68 34.41
N ALA A 31 40.80 -3.42 34.62
CA ALA A 31 40.39 -3.91 35.94
C ALA A 31 41.18 -5.14 36.44
N THR A 32 41.87 -5.88 35.57
CA THR A 32 42.53 -7.15 35.95
C THR A 32 44.03 -7.02 36.25
N THR A 33 44.64 -5.85 36.01
CA THR A 33 46.07 -5.63 36.30
C THR A 33 46.37 -5.24 37.76
N SER A 34 45.37 -5.03 38.60
CA SER A 34 45.53 -4.67 40.02
C SER A 34 45.13 -5.80 40.97
N THR A 35 45.79 -6.96 40.89
CA THR A 35 45.62 -8.02 41.91
C THR A 35 46.65 -7.87 43.04
N ARG A 36 46.62 -6.74 43.75
CA ARG A 36 47.10 -6.63 45.14
C ARG A 36 46.21 -5.63 45.86
N ASN A 37 45.29 -6.14 46.68
CA ASN A 37 44.47 -5.43 47.68
C ASN A 37 43.02 -5.08 47.32
N SER A 38 42.19 -6.09 47.03
CA SER A 38 40.75 -5.99 47.31
C SER A 38 40.14 -7.30 47.82
N GLN A 39 40.85 -7.99 48.71
CA GLN A 39 40.19 -8.78 49.77
C GLN A 39 39.69 -7.79 50.83
N LEU A 40 38.57 -7.09 50.59
CA LEU A 40 37.63 -6.63 51.63
C LEU A 40 36.50 -5.84 50.97
N LEU A 41 35.47 -6.52 50.47
CA LEU A 41 34.08 -6.05 50.41
C LEU A 41 33.22 -7.16 49.78
N ARG A 42 33.23 -8.33 50.43
CA ARG A 42 32.12 -9.28 50.39
C ARG A 42 31.39 -9.14 51.72
N PHE A 43 30.34 -8.33 51.72
CA PHE A 43 29.17 -8.57 52.56
C PHE A 43 27.93 -8.16 51.76
N ALA A 44 26.90 -9.00 51.83
CA ALA A 44 25.59 -8.91 51.19
C ALA A 44 25.45 -9.50 49.77
N ALA A 45 25.38 -10.84 49.70
CA ALA A 45 24.21 -11.56 49.17
C ALA A 45 24.52 -13.07 49.15
N GLU A 46 24.21 -13.74 50.26
CA GLU A 46 24.06 -15.19 50.31
C GLU A 46 22.76 -15.59 49.61
N ALA A 47 22.84 -16.54 48.68
CA ALA A 47 21.85 -17.61 48.50
C ALA A 47 22.40 -18.63 47.51
N ASP A 48 22.94 -19.71 48.08
CA ASP A 48 23.09 -21.08 47.59
C ASP A 48 22.75 -21.36 46.11
N ASN A 49 23.75 -21.86 45.39
CA ASN A 49 23.77 -23.25 44.97
C ASN A 49 25.18 -23.60 44.45
N GLU A 50 25.94 -24.32 45.28
CA GLU A 50 27.13 -25.03 44.85
C GLU A 50 26.75 -26.14 43.87
N VAL A 51 27.19 -26.03 42.62
CA VAL A 51 27.49 -27.20 41.80
C VAL A 51 28.82 -26.97 41.10
N GLN A 52 29.86 -27.62 41.63
CA GLN A 52 31.08 -27.89 40.89
C GLN A 52 30.74 -28.70 39.63
N GLN A 53 30.69 -28.05 38.48
CA GLN A 53 30.76 -28.70 37.18
C GLN A 53 32.11 -28.39 36.53
N THR A 54 33.11 -29.21 36.87
CA THR A 54 34.25 -29.45 35.96
C THR A 54 33.73 -30.21 34.75
N SER A 55 33.12 -29.49 33.82
CA SER A 55 32.78 -30.01 32.50
C SER A 55 33.72 -29.36 31.51
N ASN A 56 34.53 -30.18 30.84
CA ASN A 56 35.18 -29.84 29.57
C ASN A 56 34.09 -29.54 28.53
N LYS A 57 33.39 -28.41 28.67
CA LYS A 57 32.47 -27.89 27.67
C LYS A 57 33.35 -27.33 26.57
N LYS A 58 33.50 -28.12 25.50
CA LYS A 58 33.94 -27.63 24.19
C LYS A 58 33.24 -26.28 23.98
N SER A 59 33.99 -25.19 23.88
CA SER A 59 33.43 -23.87 23.64
C SER A 59 32.50 -23.98 22.44
N ALA A 60 31.19 -23.88 22.68
CA ALA A 60 30.22 -23.89 21.59
C ALA A 60 30.63 -22.79 20.60
N PRO A 61 30.50 -23.02 19.28
CA PRO A 61 30.83 -21.99 18.31
C PRO A 61 30.01 -20.73 18.63
N GLU A 62 30.72 -19.64 18.91
CA GLU A 62 30.12 -18.33 19.17
C GLU A 62 29.29 -17.92 17.95
N ILE A 63 27.96 -17.83 18.12
CA ILE A 63 27.07 -17.41 17.04
C ILE A 63 27.30 -15.91 16.85
N PRO A 64 27.73 -15.45 15.66
CA PRO A 64 27.98 -14.03 15.44
C PRO A 64 26.69 -13.24 15.58
N ILE A 65 26.72 -12.18 16.40
CA ILE A 65 25.61 -11.26 16.58
C ILE A 65 25.76 -10.12 15.55
N PRO A 66 24.78 -9.89 14.67
CA PRO A 66 24.85 -8.80 13.71
C PRO A 66 24.82 -7.45 14.42
N GLN A 67 25.61 -6.49 13.91
CA GLN A 67 25.59 -5.11 14.37
C GLN A 67 24.42 -4.36 13.72
N PHE A 68 23.82 -3.41 14.44
CA PHE A 68 22.83 -2.50 13.91
C PHE A 68 23.37 -1.07 13.86
N VAL A 69 22.84 -0.28 12.94
CA VAL A 69 23.19 1.14 12.75
C VAL A 69 21.93 1.96 12.96
N VAL A 70 22.04 3.06 13.70
CA VAL A 70 20.96 4.04 13.86
C VAL A 70 21.00 4.99 12.67
N VAL A 71 19.83 5.22 12.04
CA VAL A 71 19.70 6.10 10.88
C VAL A 71 19.14 7.44 11.34
N ASP A 72 19.94 8.49 11.20
CA ASP A 72 19.59 9.84 11.68
C ASP A 72 18.34 10.42 10.99
N THR A 73 18.10 10.05 9.73
CA THR A 73 16.99 10.56 8.93
C THR A 73 15.67 9.83 9.18
N TYR A 74 15.66 8.78 10.00
CA TYR A 74 14.51 7.89 10.18
C TYR A 74 13.21 8.65 10.53
N GLU A 75 13.26 9.55 11.50
CA GLU A 75 12.08 10.29 11.96
C GLU A 75 11.57 11.32 10.93
N ARG A 76 12.45 11.75 10.00
CA ARG A 76 12.07 12.63 8.89
C ARG A 76 11.44 11.83 7.75
N ASP A 77 12.00 10.67 7.45
CA ASP A 77 11.62 9.85 6.30
C ASP A 77 10.34 9.03 6.59
N TYR A 78 10.09 8.68 7.87
CA TYR A 78 8.94 7.90 8.30
C TYR A 78 8.02 8.68 9.25
N SER A 79 6.97 9.27 8.69
CA SER A 79 5.96 9.99 9.49
C SER A 79 5.01 9.03 10.22
N ARG A 80 4.72 9.34 11.49
CA ARG A 80 3.86 8.53 12.39
C ARG A 80 2.37 8.81 12.15
N THR A 81 1.86 8.49 10.98
CA THR A 81 0.47 8.77 10.56
C THR A 81 -0.53 7.66 10.91
N PHE A 82 -0.05 6.49 11.33
CA PHE A 82 -0.91 5.34 11.62
C PHE A 82 -1.70 5.51 12.92
N THR A 83 -3.03 5.40 12.83
CA THR A 83 -3.93 5.37 13.98
C THR A 83 -4.43 3.94 14.20
N GLN A 84 -4.18 3.38 15.38
CA GLN A 84 -4.55 2.00 15.68
C GLN A 84 -6.08 1.87 15.77
N PRO A 85 -6.70 1.00 14.96
CA PRO A 85 -8.13 0.74 15.07
C PRO A 85 -8.44 -0.10 16.31
N THR A 86 -9.69 -0.01 16.79
CA THR A 86 -10.18 -0.80 17.94
C THR A 86 -10.34 -2.29 17.65
N SER A 87 -10.19 -2.71 16.40
CA SER A 87 -10.30 -4.10 15.95
C SER A 87 -9.04 -4.55 15.23
N TYR A 88 -8.84 -5.86 15.13
CA TYR A 88 -7.70 -6.41 14.40
C TYR A 88 -7.71 -6.03 12.92
N LEU A 89 -6.51 -5.77 12.40
CA LEU A 89 -6.30 -5.44 11.00
C LEU A 89 -6.76 -6.62 10.13
N ARG A 90 -7.79 -6.39 9.32
CA ARG A 90 -8.15 -7.30 8.24
C ARG A 90 -7.32 -6.92 7.02
N GLY A 91 -6.24 -7.65 6.78
CA GLY A 91 -5.35 -7.39 5.67
C GLY A 91 -6.12 -7.35 4.34
N ARG A 92 -5.95 -6.28 3.57
CA ARG A 92 -6.27 -6.33 2.14
C ARG A 92 -5.20 -7.16 1.45
N GLY A 93 -5.56 -7.84 0.35
CA GLY A 93 -4.60 -8.52 -0.50
C GLY A 93 -3.46 -7.58 -0.89
N ALA A 94 -2.24 -8.12 -0.99
CA ALA A 94 -1.05 -7.34 -1.34
C ALA A 94 -1.31 -6.55 -2.64
N ARG A 95 -1.18 -5.22 -2.55
CA ARG A 95 -1.23 -4.26 -3.66
C ARG A 95 -2.39 -4.54 -4.62
N ALA A 96 -3.57 -4.01 -4.29
CA ALA A 96 -4.55 -3.79 -5.33
C ALA A 96 -3.89 -2.82 -6.33
N GLU A 97 -3.51 -3.30 -7.51
CA GLU A 97 -3.10 -2.49 -8.68
C GLU A 97 -4.29 -1.63 -9.18
N LEU A 98 -5.04 -1.03 -8.27
CA LEU A 98 -6.14 -0.11 -8.53
C LEU A 98 -5.53 1.24 -8.93
N GLY A 99 -4.95 1.29 -10.13
CA GLY A 99 -4.79 2.46 -11.00
C GLY A 99 -4.00 3.69 -10.53
N GLU A 100 -3.77 3.88 -9.24
CA GLU A 100 -3.25 5.12 -8.65
C GLU A 100 -1.86 4.94 -8.05
N PHE A 101 -1.46 3.71 -7.70
CA PHE A 101 -0.11 3.45 -7.21
C PHE A 101 0.90 3.53 -8.36
N ILE A 102 1.84 4.47 -8.25
CA ILE A 102 2.98 4.63 -9.14
C ILE A 102 4.12 3.80 -8.56
N GLU A 103 4.61 2.81 -9.31
CA GLU A 103 5.72 1.92 -8.88
C GLU A 103 7.10 2.50 -9.22
N TYR A 104 7.15 3.55 -10.04
CA TYR A 104 8.39 4.15 -10.51
C TYR A 104 8.85 5.23 -9.52
N ASP A 105 10.04 5.07 -8.96
CA ASP A 105 10.73 6.09 -8.16
C ASP A 105 11.84 6.71 -9.01
N LEU A 106 12.01 8.04 -8.96
CA LEU A 106 13.08 8.71 -9.69
C LEU A 106 14.46 8.28 -9.18
N ASP A 107 15.38 7.99 -10.11
CA ASP A 107 16.79 7.81 -9.79
C ASP A 107 17.57 9.13 -9.91
N ASN A 108 18.86 9.12 -9.55
CA ASN A 108 19.69 10.32 -9.61
C ASN A 108 19.75 10.96 -11.01
N GLU A 109 19.71 10.16 -12.08
CA GLU A 109 19.72 10.66 -13.46
C GLU A 109 18.38 11.34 -13.81
N ASP A 110 17.28 10.78 -13.32
CA ASP A 110 15.95 11.36 -13.46
C ASP A 110 15.86 12.70 -12.70
N GLU A 111 16.43 12.77 -11.49
CA GLU A 111 16.48 13.97 -10.65
C GLU A 111 17.32 15.08 -11.29
N ASP A 112 18.49 14.74 -11.84
CA ASP A 112 19.34 15.71 -12.55
C ASP A 112 18.62 16.25 -13.80
N TRP A 113 17.96 15.37 -14.56
CA TRP A 113 17.22 15.75 -15.76
C TRP A 113 16.04 16.68 -15.48
N ILE A 114 15.23 16.36 -14.45
CA ILE A 114 14.07 17.20 -14.11
C ILE A 114 14.50 18.55 -13.53
N GLN A 115 15.63 18.61 -12.82
CA GLN A 115 16.22 19.88 -12.38
C GLN A 115 16.60 20.73 -13.59
N GLU A 116 17.35 20.17 -14.54
CA GLU A 116 17.75 20.89 -15.76
C GLU A 116 16.56 21.35 -16.60
N PHE A 117 15.55 20.49 -16.76
CA PHE A 117 14.34 20.78 -17.50
C PHE A 117 13.50 21.91 -16.88
N ASN A 118 13.54 22.06 -15.55
CA ASN A 118 12.80 23.07 -14.81
C ASN A 118 13.61 24.34 -14.51
N ASN A 119 14.85 24.45 -14.99
CA ASN A 119 15.78 25.52 -14.65
C ASN A 119 15.17 26.93 -14.71
N GLU A 120 14.39 27.24 -15.75
CA GLU A 120 13.78 28.57 -15.92
C GLU A 120 12.35 28.66 -15.35
N LYS A 121 11.60 27.56 -15.39
CA LYS A 121 10.20 27.49 -14.95
C LYS A 121 9.93 26.10 -14.39
N LYS A 122 9.20 26.03 -13.26
CA LYS A 122 8.66 24.77 -12.73
C LYS A 122 7.54 24.25 -13.64
N ILE A 123 7.93 23.54 -14.70
CA ILE A 123 7.02 23.02 -15.72
C ILE A 123 6.46 21.66 -15.30
N LEU A 124 7.29 20.82 -14.66
CA LEU A 124 6.95 19.45 -14.30
C LEU A 124 7.30 19.17 -12.82
N THR A 125 6.37 18.60 -12.05
CA THR A 125 6.67 18.17 -10.68
C THR A 125 7.24 16.75 -10.67
N PRO A 126 8.06 16.37 -9.67
CA PRO A 126 8.64 15.02 -9.58
C PRO A 126 7.58 13.91 -9.66
N GLU A 127 6.47 14.05 -8.94
CA GLU A 127 5.40 13.05 -8.88
C GLU A 127 4.71 12.86 -10.24
N LYS A 128 4.57 13.97 -11.00
CA LYS A 128 4.04 13.90 -12.36
C LYS A 128 5.03 13.24 -13.31
N PHE A 129 6.32 13.47 -13.13
CA PHE A 129 7.36 12.84 -13.93
C PHE A 129 7.39 11.32 -13.71
N GLU A 130 7.37 10.87 -12.45
CA GLU A 130 7.24 9.47 -12.06
C GLU A 130 6.00 8.82 -12.70
N ALA A 131 4.84 9.49 -12.61
CA ALA A 131 3.60 9.02 -13.21
C ALA A 131 3.72 8.84 -14.73
N LEU A 132 4.39 9.76 -15.42
CA LEU A 132 4.61 9.68 -16.86
C LEU A 132 5.55 8.54 -17.22
N LEU A 133 6.71 8.42 -16.56
CA LEU A 133 7.68 7.34 -16.80
C LEU A 133 7.06 5.96 -16.54
N PHE A 134 6.33 5.82 -15.43
CA PHE A 134 5.60 4.60 -15.09
C PHE A 134 4.61 4.21 -16.19
N LYS A 135 3.80 5.16 -16.67
CA LYS A 135 2.80 4.88 -17.71
C LYS A 135 3.44 4.54 -19.05
N LEU A 136 4.51 5.23 -19.45
CA LEU A 136 5.26 4.89 -20.65
C LEU A 136 5.78 3.46 -20.60
N GLU A 137 6.34 3.04 -19.46
CA GLU A 137 6.85 1.68 -19.28
C GLU A 137 5.73 0.61 -19.38
N VAL A 138 4.57 0.88 -18.76
CA VAL A 138 3.39 -0.01 -18.84
C VAL A 138 2.82 -0.06 -20.25
N LEU A 139 2.78 1.07 -20.97
CA LEU A 139 2.29 1.14 -22.35
C LEU A 139 3.21 0.39 -23.31
N ASP A 140 4.53 0.53 -23.16
CA ASP A 140 5.52 -0.22 -23.93
C ASP A 140 5.38 -1.73 -23.68
N HIS A 141 5.19 -2.14 -22.42
CA HIS A 141 4.91 -3.54 -22.09
C HIS A 141 3.66 -4.06 -22.81
N LYS A 142 2.54 -3.33 -22.76
CA LYS A 142 1.31 -3.71 -23.47
C LYS A 142 1.49 -3.73 -24.99
N ALA A 143 2.32 -2.84 -25.55
CA ALA A 143 2.65 -2.86 -26.96
C ALA A 143 3.43 -4.14 -27.33
N ARG A 144 4.40 -4.54 -26.49
CA ARG A 144 5.15 -5.80 -26.63
C ARG A 144 4.27 -7.03 -26.53
N GLU A 145 3.36 -7.08 -25.57
CA GLU A 145 2.39 -8.18 -25.44
C GLU A 145 1.49 -8.29 -26.67
N ARG A 146 0.97 -7.17 -27.18
CA ARG A 146 0.13 -7.14 -28.39
C ARG A 146 0.88 -7.57 -29.65
N ALA A 147 2.17 -7.22 -29.75
CA ALA A 147 3.04 -7.64 -30.85
C ALA A 147 3.45 -9.11 -30.77
N GLY A 148 3.11 -9.82 -29.68
CA GLY A 148 3.57 -11.19 -29.43
C GLY A 148 5.06 -11.30 -29.08
N ILE A 149 5.72 -10.17 -28.82
CA ILE A 149 7.16 -10.08 -28.50
C ILE A 149 7.31 -10.09 -26.97
N ILE A 150 6.92 -11.20 -26.33
CA ILE A 150 7.28 -11.46 -24.94
C ILE A 150 8.57 -12.27 -24.96
N MET A 151 9.70 -11.59 -24.76
CA MET A 151 11.00 -12.27 -24.72
C MET A 151 10.98 -13.34 -23.62
N PRO A 152 11.30 -14.61 -23.94
CA PRO A 152 11.06 -15.72 -23.01
C PRO A 152 12.05 -15.77 -21.86
N THR A 153 13.20 -15.09 -21.95
CA THR A 153 14.31 -15.24 -21.01
C THR A 153 15.06 -13.94 -20.77
N LEU A 154 15.46 -13.71 -19.53
CA LEU A 154 16.38 -12.64 -19.10
C LEU A 154 17.71 -12.70 -19.86
N GLY A 155 18.15 -11.57 -20.42
CA GLY A 155 19.49 -11.41 -21.01
C GLY A 155 19.49 -10.82 -22.42
N SER A 156 18.43 -11.03 -23.20
CA SER A 156 18.30 -10.43 -24.53
C SER A 156 17.91 -8.96 -24.46
N PRO A 157 18.42 -8.10 -25.38
CA PRO A 157 18.00 -6.71 -25.48
C PRO A 157 16.50 -6.60 -25.77
N VAL A 158 15.78 -5.80 -24.98
CA VAL A 158 14.34 -5.57 -25.13
C VAL A 158 14.12 -4.22 -25.83
N PRO A 159 13.75 -4.22 -27.12
CA PRO A 159 13.53 -2.98 -27.86
C PRO A 159 12.33 -2.20 -27.32
N VAL A 160 12.34 -0.89 -27.57
CA VAL A 160 11.18 -0.02 -27.34
C VAL A 160 10.25 -0.16 -28.55
N LEU A 161 8.99 -0.53 -28.33
CA LEU A 161 7.98 -0.64 -29.38
C LEU A 161 6.93 0.47 -29.30
N LEU A 162 6.81 1.12 -28.14
CA LEU A 162 5.93 2.26 -28.00
C LEU A 162 6.37 3.36 -28.98
N GLN A 163 5.42 3.83 -29.79
CA GLN A 163 5.59 5.01 -30.64
C GLN A 163 5.09 6.24 -29.90
N LEU A 164 5.67 7.39 -30.24
CA LEU A 164 5.34 8.67 -29.65
C LEU A 164 3.84 8.99 -29.81
N ASP A 165 3.28 8.83 -31.01
CA ASP A 165 1.88 9.19 -31.28
C ASP A 165 0.92 8.38 -30.40
N SER A 166 1.17 7.07 -30.27
CA SER A 166 0.40 6.19 -29.38
C SER A 166 0.59 6.54 -27.90
N ALA A 167 1.79 6.95 -27.50
CA ALA A 167 2.06 7.39 -26.13
C ALA A 167 1.32 8.69 -25.81
N VAL A 168 1.36 9.66 -26.74
CA VAL A 168 0.67 10.94 -26.60
C VAL A 168 -0.83 10.72 -26.51
N GLU A 169 -1.42 9.92 -27.41
CA GLU A 169 -2.85 9.57 -27.40
C GLU A 169 -3.28 8.97 -26.05
N ALA A 170 -2.51 8.02 -25.51
CA ALA A 170 -2.81 7.39 -24.24
C ALA A 170 -2.63 8.32 -23.02
N LEU A 171 -1.78 9.35 -23.14
CA LEU A 171 -1.44 10.27 -22.05
C LEU A 171 -2.20 11.60 -22.10
N GLN A 172 -3.05 11.85 -23.11
CA GLN A 172 -3.82 13.11 -23.24
C GLN A 172 -4.68 13.42 -22.00
N SER A 173 -5.14 12.39 -21.29
CA SER A 173 -5.93 12.52 -20.06
C SER A 173 -5.19 13.15 -18.87
N HIS A 174 -3.87 13.35 -18.95
CA HIS A 174 -3.04 13.85 -17.84
C HIS A 174 -2.87 15.37 -17.83
N SER A 175 -3.54 16.10 -18.73
CA SER A 175 -3.48 17.57 -18.82
C SER A 175 -2.04 18.11 -18.92
N VAL A 176 -1.15 17.37 -19.61
CA VAL A 176 0.25 17.77 -19.84
C VAL A 176 0.38 18.35 -21.24
N LYS A 177 1.14 19.44 -21.38
CA LYS A 177 1.43 20.04 -22.69
C LYS A 177 2.18 19.06 -23.58
N TYR A 178 1.83 19.01 -24.87
CA TYR A 178 2.47 18.12 -25.85
C TYR A 178 4.01 18.25 -25.85
N ALA A 179 4.55 19.46 -25.80
CA ALA A 179 6.00 19.69 -25.77
C ALA A 179 6.68 19.03 -24.57
N VAL A 180 6.02 18.98 -23.41
CA VAL A 180 6.57 18.34 -22.20
C VAL A 180 6.51 16.82 -22.35
N LEU A 181 5.40 16.27 -22.84
CA LEU A 181 5.26 14.85 -23.13
C LEU A 181 6.31 14.38 -24.14
N GLN A 182 6.57 15.18 -25.18
CA GLN A 182 7.59 14.92 -26.18
C GLN A 182 8.98 14.79 -25.55
N SER A 183 9.37 15.76 -24.72
CA SER A 183 10.68 15.78 -24.07
C SER A 183 10.84 14.60 -23.10
N VAL A 184 9.82 14.32 -22.28
CA VAL A 184 9.80 13.17 -21.36
C VAL A 184 9.89 11.85 -22.12
N TYR A 185 9.13 11.71 -23.21
CA TYR A 185 9.17 10.52 -24.05
C TYR A 185 10.56 10.31 -24.67
N ASN A 186 11.18 11.37 -25.19
CA ASN A 186 12.52 11.29 -25.79
C ASN A 186 13.58 10.92 -24.74
N TYR A 187 13.50 11.50 -23.55
CA TYR A 187 14.35 11.14 -22.41
C TYR A 187 14.18 9.67 -22.05
N TRP A 188 12.94 9.24 -21.75
CA TRP A 188 12.62 7.86 -21.39
C TRP A 188 13.08 6.88 -22.47
N LYS A 189 12.81 7.17 -23.75
CA LYS A 189 13.21 6.32 -24.88
C LYS A 189 14.72 6.18 -24.95
N THR A 190 15.47 7.27 -24.82
CA THR A 190 16.95 7.25 -24.81
C THR A 190 17.48 6.44 -23.63
N LYS A 191 16.91 6.63 -22.44
CA LYS A 191 17.25 5.86 -21.23
C LYS A 191 16.96 4.37 -21.43
N ARG A 192 15.81 4.04 -22.01
CA ARG A 192 15.37 2.67 -22.33
C ARG A 192 16.22 1.99 -23.39
N GLU A 193 16.66 2.73 -24.40
CA GLU A 193 17.57 2.25 -25.44
C GLU A 193 18.99 2.07 -24.88
N ARG A 194 19.45 2.90 -23.94
CA ARG A 194 20.73 2.67 -23.25
C ARG A 194 20.67 1.43 -22.35
N TRP A 195 19.58 1.27 -21.62
CA TRP A 195 19.40 0.18 -20.64
C TRP A 195 19.12 -1.19 -21.28
N GLN A 196 18.53 -1.19 -22.49
CA GLN A 196 18.18 -2.40 -23.26
C GLN A 196 17.26 -3.38 -22.51
N LYS A 197 16.61 -2.94 -21.44
CA LYS A 197 15.69 -3.73 -20.61
C LYS A 197 14.60 -2.80 -20.07
N PRO A 198 13.42 -3.34 -19.72
CA PRO A 198 12.43 -2.59 -18.96
C PRO A 198 13.01 -2.07 -17.65
N ILE A 199 12.71 -0.82 -17.31
CA ILE A 199 13.24 -0.21 -16.07
C ILE A 199 12.59 -0.89 -14.86
N LEU A 200 11.26 -1.09 -14.91
CA LEU A 200 10.52 -1.77 -13.86
C LEU A 200 10.83 -3.27 -13.84
N ARG A 201 11.32 -3.75 -12.70
CA ARG A 201 11.77 -5.15 -12.51
C ARG A 201 10.70 -6.19 -12.82
N ARG A 202 9.43 -5.90 -12.52
CA ARG A 202 8.28 -6.78 -12.78
C ARG A 202 8.01 -6.99 -14.27
N LEU A 203 8.37 -6.02 -15.10
CA LEU A 203 8.15 -6.06 -16.56
C LEU A 203 9.36 -6.67 -17.31
N GLN A 204 10.45 -6.97 -16.59
CA GLN A 204 11.60 -7.66 -17.15
C GLN A 204 11.30 -9.15 -17.32
N PRO A 205 11.82 -9.77 -18.39
CA PRO A 205 11.63 -11.20 -18.62
C PRO A 205 12.20 -12.04 -17.46
N PRO A 206 11.56 -13.16 -17.12
CA PRO A 206 12.01 -14.00 -16.03
C PRO A 206 13.36 -14.65 -16.33
N PRO A 207 14.18 -14.95 -15.30
CA PRO A 207 15.40 -15.71 -15.51
C PRO A 207 15.09 -17.14 -15.99
N PRO A 208 15.93 -17.72 -16.86
CA PRO A 208 15.74 -19.08 -17.33
C PRO A 208 15.86 -20.09 -16.18
N VAL A 209 15.16 -21.23 -16.30
CA VAL A 209 15.08 -22.27 -15.25
C VAL A 209 16.45 -22.86 -14.89
N ASN A 210 17.32 -22.97 -15.89
CA ASN A 210 18.62 -23.62 -15.81
C ASN A 210 19.79 -22.65 -15.60
N ASP A 211 19.53 -21.35 -15.44
CA ASP A 211 20.63 -20.42 -15.21
C ASP A 211 21.25 -20.66 -13.82
N THR A 212 22.58 -20.59 -13.77
CA THR A 212 23.41 -20.95 -12.61
C THR A 212 23.80 -19.72 -11.79
N ASN A 213 23.50 -18.51 -12.28
CA ASN A 213 23.82 -17.27 -11.61
C ASN A 213 23.08 -17.15 -10.25
N PRO A 214 23.80 -16.99 -9.11
CA PRO A 214 23.18 -16.87 -7.79
C PRO A 214 22.35 -15.60 -7.62
N TYR A 215 22.60 -14.54 -8.40
CA TYR A 215 21.84 -13.28 -8.34
C TYR A 215 20.46 -13.35 -9.01
N ASN A 216 20.20 -14.41 -9.80
CA ASN A 216 18.95 -14.59 -10.53
C ASN A 216 18.00 -15.52 -9.75
N VAL A 217 17.07 -14.91 -9.02
CA VAL A 217 16.06 -15.60 -8.18
C VAL A 217 14.69 -15.69 -8.87
N PHE A 218 13.75 -16.42 -8.25
CA PHE A 218 12.36 -16.59 -8.72
C PHE A 218 12.21 -17.13 -10.15
N ARG A 219 13.07 -18.08 -10.53
CA ARG A 219 13.00 -18.80 -11.82
C ARG A 219 11.64 -19.50 -11.96
N PRO A 220 10.83 -19.23 -13.00
CA PRO A 220 9.57 -19.94 -13.21
C PRO A 220 9.84 -21.41 -13.55
N ARG A 221 9.75 -22.30 -12.56
CA ARG A 221 9.96 -23.75 -12.75
C ARG A 221 8.72 -24.46 -13.26
N GLU A 222 7.55 -23.85 -13.08
CA GLU A 222 6.32 -24.32 -13.67
C GLU A 222 6.42 -24.13 -15.17
N LYS A 223 6.54 -25.24 -15.91
CA LYS A 223 6.36 -25.21 -17.35
C LYS A 223 4.98 -24.62 -17.58
N ALA A 224 4.91 -23.40 -18.12
CA ALA A 224 3.66 -22.70 -18.44
C ALA A 224 2.72 -23.46 -19.41
N HIS A 225 3.05 -24.70 -19.76
CA HIS A 225 2.18 -25.59 -20.49
C HIS A 225 2.45 -27.09 -20.20
N ARG A 226 2.35 -27.49 -18.93
CA ARG A 226 1.62 -28.74 -18.66
C ARG A 226 0.41 -28.38 -17.82
N LEU A 227 -0.64 -27.91 -18.50
CA LEU A 227 -1.99 -28.33 -18.13
C LEU A 227 -1.86 -29.80 -17.76
N HIS A 228 -2.17 -30.14 -16.52
CA HIS A 228 -1.84 -31.42 -15.91
C HIS A 228 -2.50 -32.56 -16.71
N THR A 229 -1.82 -33.05 -17.73
CA THR A 229 -2.31 -34.06 -18.67
C THR A 229 -2.34 -35.42 -17.98
N ARG A 230 -3.48 -36.10 -18.14
CA ARG A 230 -3.86 -37.46 -17.71
C ARG A 230 -4.36 -37.73 -16.29
N ARG A 231 -4.24 -36.81 -15.32
CA ARG A 231 -4.98 -36.91 -14.03
C ARG A 231 -5.96 -35.77 -13.75
N MET A 232 -6.06 -34.79 -14.66
CA MET A 232 -7.18 -33.82 -14.70
C MET A 232 -8.34 -34.24 -15.60
N GLN A 233 -8.36 -35.49 -16.07
CA GLN A 233 -9.47 -36.06 -16.84
C GLN A 233 -10.73 -36.33 -15.99
N ARG A 234 -10.84 -35.70 -14.82
CA ARG A 234 -12.06 -35.69 -13.99
C ARG A 234 -12.32 -34.34 -13.29
N ARG A 235 -11.90 -33.21 -13.87
CA ARG A 235 -12.66 -31.96 -13.71
C ARG A 235 -13.60 -31.84 -14.90
N GLU A 236 -14.66 -32.65 -14.89
CA GLU A 236 -15.76 -32.41 -15.80
C GLU A 236 -16.29 -31.00 -15.55
N ASN A 237 -16.70 -30.31 -16.61
CA ASN A 237 -17.48 -29.08 -16.55
C ASN A 237 -18.82 -29.42 -15.87
N ASN A 238 -18.78 -29.50 -14.54
CA ASN A 238 -19.88 -29.96 -13.73
C ASN A 238 -20.90 -28.82 -13.67
N VAL A 239 -22.12 -29.07 -14.16
CA VAL A 239 -23.25 -28.12 -14.13
C VAL A 239 -23.41 -27.52 -12.72
N GLN A 240 -23.19 -28.31 -11.66
CA GLN A 240 -23.25 -27.84 -10.28
C GLN A 240 -22.18 -26.79 -9.95
N SER A 241 -20.96 -26.93 -10.50
CA SER A 241 -19.88 -25.95 -10.30
C SER A 241 -20.17 -24.64 -11.02
N PHE A 242 -20.76 -24.72 -12.21
CA PHE A 242 -21.21 -23.56 -12.98
C PHE A 242 -22.38 -22.83 -12.29
N GLU A 243 -23.35 -23.57 -11.74
CA GLU A 243 -24.43 -22.99 -10.94
C GLU A 243 -23.93 -22.30 -9.67
N LYS A 244 -22.95 -22.91 -8.98
CA LYS A 244 -22.25 -22.29 -7.84
C LYS A 244 -21.55 -21.00 -8.27
N LEU A 245 -20.86 -20.97 -9.40
CA LEU A 245 -20.23 -19.75 -9.94
C LEU A 245 -21.27 -18.66 -10.27
N ARG A 246 -22.42 -19.03 -10.87
CA ARG A 246 -23.53 -18.10 -11.09
C ARG A 246 -24.06 -17.54 -9.77
N LYS A 247 -24.19 -18.35 -8.73
CA LYS A 247 -24.59 -17.89 -7.39
C LYS A 247 -23.55 -16.93 -6.79
N VAL A 248 -22.26 -17.26 -6.87
CA VAL A 248 -21.17 -16.39 -6.40
C VAL A 248 -21.21 -15.05 -7.13
N ARG A 249 -21.36 -15.05 -8.45
CA ARG A 249 -21.49 -13.82 -9.25
C ARG A 249 -22.65 -12.95 -8.76
N ARG A 250 -23.85 -13.52 -8.60
CA ARG A 250 -25.02 -12.77 -8.09
C ARG A 250 -24.76 -12.20 -6.69
N ASN A 251 -24.15 -12.97 -5.79
CA ASN A 251 -23.82 -12.50 -4.44
C ASN A 251 -22.78 -11.36 -4.47
N LEU A 252 -21.79 -11.43 -5.36
CA LEU A 252 -20.80 -10.36 -5.54
C LEU A 252 -21.45 -9.11 -6.16
N ASP A 253 -22.35 -9.27 -7.12
CA ASP A 253 -23.12 -8.16 -7.70
C ASP A 253 -23.98 -7.48 -6.63
N GLN A 254 -24.65 -8.25 -5.76
CA GLN A 254 -25.39 -7.70 -4.61
C GLN A 254 -24.47 -6.96 -3.62
N ALA A 255 -23.34 -7.56 -3.26
CA ALA A 255 -22.36 -6.92 -2.37
C ALA A 255 -21.80 -5.63 -2.97
N LYS A 256 -21.53 -5.61 -4.29
CA LYS A 256 -21.11 -4.43 -5.03
C LYS A 256 -22.16 -3.32 -4.96
N THR A 257 -23.43 -3.62 -5.20
CA THR A 257 -24.52 -2.63 -5.10
C THR A 257 -24.60 -2.00 -3.70
N VAL A 258 -24.47 -2.81 -2.64
CA VAL A 258 -24.46 -2.29 -1.26
C VAL A 258 -23.24 -1.40 -1.02
N LEU A 259 -22.06 -1.79 -1.48
CA LEU A 259 -20.84 -0.98 -1.37
C LEU A 259 -20.96 0.35 -2.15
N GLU A 260 -21.50 0.34 -3.36
CA GLU A 260 -21.74 1.55 -4.15
C GLU A 260 -22.72 2.51 -3.47
N ALA A 261 -23.80 1.98 -2.88
CA ALA A 261 -24.74 2.77 -2.10
C ALA A 261 -24.08 3.37 -0.84
N LEU A 262 -23.22 2.61 -0.16
CA LEU A 262 -22.43 3.10 0.98
C LEU A 262 -21.46 4.22 0.56
N VAL A 263 -20.73 4.05 -0.53
CA VAL A 263 -19.84 5.10 -1.06
C VAL A 263 -20.61 6.38 -1.34
N LYS A 264 -21.73 6.29 -2.10
CA LYS A 264 -22.59 7.45 -2.38
C LYS A 264 -23.10 8.12 -1.11
N ARG A 265 -23.48 7.33 -0.10
CA ARG A 265 -23.95 7.87 1.19
C ARG A 265 -22.84 8.66 1.89
N GLU A 266 -21.62 8.13 1.97
CA GLU A 266 -20.51 8.83 2.62
C GLU A 266 -20.03 10.05 1.81
N GLU A 267 -20.11 10.01 0.47
CA GLU A 267 -19.90 11.20 -0.38
C GLU A 267 -20.92 12.30 -0.11
N LYS A 268 -22.22 11.96 -0.03
CA LYS A 268 -23.27 12.94 0.29
C LYS A 268 -23.14 13.51 1.69
N LYS A 269 -22.77 12.72 2.69
CA LYS A 269 -22.47 13.25 4.03
C LYS A 269 -21.31 14.26 3.98
N ARG A 270 -20.25 13.96 3.23
CA ARG A 270 -19.13 14.90 3.05
C ARG A 270 -19.58 16.20 2.39
N GLU A 271 -20.39 16.12 1.33
CA GLU A 271 -20.97 17.31 0.66
C GLU A 271 -21.85 18.14 1.61
N VAL A 272 -22.69 17.50 2.42
CA VAL A 272 -23.54 18.20 3.40
C VAL A 272 -22.68 18.94 4.42
N MET A 273 -21.64 18.29 4.96
CA MET A 273 -20.70 18.92 5.90
C MET A 273 -19.95 20.09 5.23
N GLU A 274 -19.54 19.96 3.98
CA GLU A 274 -18.90 21.04 3.22
C GLU A 274 -19.84 22.24 3.01
N CYS A 275 -21.11 21.97 2.65
CA CYS A 275 -22.14 22.99 2.54
C CYS A 275 -22.39 23.71 3.88
N GLU A 276 -22.44 22.99 4.99
CA GLU A 276 -22.60 23.57 6.33
C GLU A 276 -21.43 24.49 6.69
N VAL A 277 -20.18 24.04 6.48
CA VAL A 277 -18.98 24.85 6.70
C VAL A 277 -18.99 26.10 5.81
N ASN A 278 -19.38 25.97 4.55
CA ASN A 278 -19.46 27.10 3.61
C ASN A 278 -20.56 28.08 4.02
N LEU A 279 -21.73 27.60 4.47
CA LEU A 279 -22.80 28.44 4.99
C LEU A 279 -22.34 29.23 6.21
N GLN A 280 -21.67 28.59 7.18
CA GLN A 280 -21.13 29.27 8.35
C GLN A 280 -20.07 30.31 7.98
N ARG A 281 -19.15 29.98 7.05
CA ARG A 281 -18.16 30.94 6.53
C ARG A 281 -18.82 32.15 5.87
N ASN A 282 -19.86 31.93 5.06
CA ASN A 282 -20.61 33.01 4.43
C ASN A 282 -21.34 33.85 5.47
N GLN A 283 -22.01 33.24 6.44
CA GLN A 283 -22.66 33.96 7.54
C GLN A 283 -21.67 34.82 8.32
N MET A 284 -20.46 34.33 8.61
CA MET A 284 -19.43 35.14 9.28
C MET A 284 -18.99 36.33 8.40
N LYS A 285 -18.75 36.12 7.11
CA LYS A 285 -18.39 37.20 6.17
C LYS A 285 -19.47 38.27 6.11
N TYR A 286 -20.72 37.85 5.89
CA TYR A 286 -21.84 38.79 5.77
C TYR A 286 -22.25 39.41 7.10
N LYS A 287 -22.08 38.74 8.25
CA LYS A 287 -22.27 39.38 9.56
C LYS A 287 -21.31 40.55 9.76
N HIS A 288 -20.05 40.41 9.37
CA HIS A 288 -19.10 41.53 9.41
C HIS A 288 -19.47 42.64 8.43
N GLU A 289 -19.87 42.33 7.19
CA GLU A 289 -20.32 43.34 6.22
C GLU A 289 -21.60 44.05 6.68
N THR A 290 -22.56 43.33 7.24
CA THR A 290 -23.83 43.89 7.74
C THR A 290 -23.57 44.78 8.96
N GLN A 291 -22.69 44.37 9.88
CA GLN A 291 -22.32 45.15 11.06
C GLN A 291 -21.51 46.41 10.69
N ILE A 292 -20.64 46.36 9.68
CA ILE A 292 -19.93 47.54 9.15
C ILE A 292 -20.90 48.53 8.48
N ILE A 293 -21.91 48.04 7.77
CA ILE A 293 -22.95 48.89 7.15
C ILE A 293 -23.86 49.48 8.23
N GLU A 294 -24.24 48.70 9.25
CA GLU A 294 -25.06 49.14 10.39
C GLU A 294 -24.32 50.20 11.24
N ASP A 295 -23.05 49.98 11.56
CA ASP A 295 -22.20 50.94 12.29
C ASP A 295 -21.87 52.19 11.44
N GLY A 296 -21.75 52.06 10.12
CA GLY A 296 -21.54 53.19 9.20
C GLY A 296 -22.77 54.07 8.97
N LEU A 297 -23.97 53.55 9.22
CA LEU A 297 -25.24 54.28 9.14
C LEU A 297 -25.72 54.81 10.51
N ALA A 298 -25.11 54.37 11.61
CA ALA A 298 -25.39 54.87 12.95
C ALA A 298 -24.76 56.25 13.19
N LEU A 299 -25.37 57.29 12.61
CA LEU A 299 -25.18 58.67 13.08
C LEU A 299 -25.72 58.81 14.53
N PRO A 300 -24.99 59.48 15.45
CA PRO A 300 -25.41 59.57 16.84
C PRO A 300 -26.60 60.53 16.97
N GLY A 301 -27.81 60.00 17.13
CA GLY A 301 -28.96 60.85 17.45
C GLY A 301 -30.38 60.30 17.25
N PHE A 302 -30.57 59.12 16.64
CA PHE A 302 -31.92 58.57 16.46
C PHE A 302 -32.05 57.15 17.04
N PRO A 303 -33.17 56.83 17.73
CA PRO A 303 -33.35 55.52 18.34
C PRO A 303 -33.58 54.43 17.28
N PRO A 304 -33.20 53.17 17.56
CA PRO A 304 -33.29 52.09 16.57
C PRO A 304 -34.75 51.78 16.27
N ILE A 305 -35.10 51.81 14.98
CA ILE A 305 -36.42 51.38 14.50
C ILE A 305 -36.42 49.85 14.54
N SER A 306 -37.19 49.26 15.47
CA SER A 306 -37.43 47.82 15.44
C SER A 306 -38.30 47.48 14.23
N SER A 307 -37.72 46.90 13.18
CA SER A 307 -38.50 46.27 12.12
C SER A 307 -38.90 44.87 12.57
N ARG A 308 -40.00 44.78 13.34
CA ARG A 308 -40.85 43.60 13.34
C ARG A 308 -41.41 43.45 11.93
N ILE A 309 -40.81 42.61 11.09
CA ILE A 309 -41.56 41.98 10.00
C ILE A 309 -42.42 40.90 10.66
N GLY A 310 -43.71 41.16 10.73
CA GLY A 310 -44.73 40.20 11.13
C GLY A 310 -44.91 39.15 10.04
N SER A 311 -44.79 37.88 10.41
CA SER A 311 -45.41 36.78 9.67
C SER A 311 -46.83 36.69 10.19
N SER A 312 -47.78 37.14 9.35
CA SER A 312 -49.22 37.03 9.57
C SER A 312 -49.62 35.58 9.82
N GLU A 313 -50.43 35.41 10.85
CA GLU A 313 -51.24 34.26 11.20
C GLU A 313 -52.21 33.86 10.08
N ASP A 314 -52.34 32.54 9.86
CA ASP A 314 -53.57 31.87 9.42
C ASP A 314 -53.87 30.85 10.53
N ASP A 315 -54.93 31.10 11.30
CA ASP A 315 -55.39 30.26 12.39
C ASP A 315 -56.19 29.05 11.86
N PHE A 316 -55.87 27.85 12.36
CA PHE A 316 -56.90 26.87 12.69
C PHE A 316 -56.51 26.15 13.99
N ILE A 317 -57.37 26.38 14.98
CA ILE A 317 -57.44 25.86 16.35
C ILE A 317 -57.35 24.32 16.41
N ASP A 318 -56.52 23.78 17.32
CA ASP A 318 -57.04 22.96 18.43
C ASP A 318 -56.07 22.97 19.62
N SER A 319 -56.62 23.29 20.79
CA SER A 319 -55.93 23.39 22.08
C SER A 319 -55.94 22.04 22.78
N ASP A 320 -54.86 21.74 23.52
CA ASP A 320 -54.95 21.46 24.96
C ASP A 320 -53.54 21.31 25.57
N ASP A 321 -53.27 22.17 26.56
CA ASP A 321 -52.70 21.91 27.89
C ASP A 321 -51.65 20.79 28.06
N MET A 322 -50.58 20.92 28.85
CA MET A 322 -50.10 21.93 29.79
C MET A 322 -48.69 21.45 30.21
N GLU A 323 -47.87 22.41 30.63
CA GLU A 323 -46.84 22.25 31.67
C GLU A 323 -45.62 21.31 31.52
N ASN A 324 -44.48 22.00 31.62
CA ASN A 324 -43.41 21.78 32.59
C ASN A 324 -42.11 21.06 32.18
N SER A 325 -41.04 21.81 32.45
CA SER A 325 -39.74 21.41 32.98
C SER A 325 -38.81 20.50 32.16
N ARG A 326 -37.70 21.11 31.71
CA ARG A 326 -36.37 20.45 31.69
C ARG A 326 -35.98 20.04 33.14
N PRO A 327 -34.92 19.22 33.43
CA PRO A 327 -33.89 18.63 32.56
C PRO A 327 -33.42 17.18 32.94
N CYS A 328 -32.56 16.61 32.08
CA CYS A 328 -31.38 15.78 32.42
C CYS A 328 -31.49 14.27 32.80
N ILE A 329 -30.46 13.53 32.36
CA ILE A 329 -29.81 12.32 32.93
C ILE A 329 -30.11 10.90 32.32
N ARG A 330 -29.04 10.39 31.69
CA ARG A 330 -28.49 9.00 31.54
C ARG A 330 -29.16 7.94 30.63
N PRO A 331 -28.34 7.06 30.00
CA PRO A 331 -28.79 5.92 29.24
C PRO A 331 -28.95 4.67 30.13
N ALA A 332 -29.99 3.89 29.86
CA ALA A 332 -30.16 2.54 30.39
C ALA A 332 -29.95 1.52 29.26
N ALA A 333 -29.39 0.39 29.67
CA ALA A 333 -28.95 -0.71 28.83
C ALA A 333 -30.06 -1.71 28.46
N VAL A 334 -29.69 -2.63 27.57
CA VAL A 334 -30.21 -3.99 27.34
C VAL A 334 -31.28 -4.14 26.24
N GLY A 335 -31.03 -5.11 25.34
CA GLY A 335 -32.09 -5.76 24.57
C GLY A 335 -31.64 -6.45 23.28
N ASN A 336 -30.85 -7.52 23.37
CA ASN A 336 -30.69 -8.45 22.24
C ASN A 336 -32.04 -9.14 21.95
N LEU A 337 -32.47 -9.13 20.68
CA LEU A 337 -33.57 -9.98 20.19
C LEU A 337 -33.11 -10.74 18.94
N SER A 338 -33.00 -12.05 19.14
CA SER A 338 -32.87 -13.10 18.12
C SER A 338 -34.12 -13.13 17.25
N PHE A 339 -33.98 -13.13 15.92
CA PHE A 339 -35.07 -13.42 15.00
C PHE A 339 -34.80 -14.70 14.21
N MET A 340 -35.80 -15.58 14.24
CA MET A 340 -35.85 -16.92 13.70
C MET A 340 -36.15 -16.94 12.20
N ASP A 341 -35.65 -17.97 11.51
CA ASP A 341 -36.05 -18.40 10.17
C ASP A 341 -37.54 -18.76 10.09
N PRO A 342 -38.14 -18.68 8.88
CA PRO A 342 -39.15 -19.65 8.50
C PRO A 342 -38.85 -20.41 7.20
N LYS A 343 -39.36 -21.63 7.26
CA LYS A 343 -39.19 -22.82 6.43
C LYS A 343 -40.11 -22.78 5.20
N THR A 344 -39.54 -23.16 4.06
CA THR A 344 -40.08 -23.91 2.90
C THR A 344 -41.60 -24.06 2.72
N MET A 345 -42.08 -23.68 1.52
CA MET A 345 -43.20 -24.35 0.84
C MET A 345 -42.77 -24.82 -0.56
N LEU A 346 -43.07 -26.09 -0.87
CA LEU A 346 -42.88 -26.78 -2.15
C LEU A 346 -44.22 -26.96 -2.88
N ILE A 347 -44.14 -27.24 -4.20
CA ILE A 347 -45.02 -28.08 -5.09
C ILE A 347 -45.61 -27.28 -6.29
N PRO A 348 -45.66 -27.81 -7.55
CA PRO A 348 -44.72 -28.63 -8.31
C PRO A 348 -44.63 -28.25 -9.82
N THR A 349 -43.91 -29.10 -10.56
CA THR A 349 -43.53 -29.17 -11.98
C THR A 349 -44.58 -28.92 -13.09
N GLY A 350 -44.12 -28.30 -14.20
CA GLY A 350 -44.75 -28.37 -15.53
C GLY A 350 -43.68 -28.36 -16.64
N ARG A 351 -43.66 -29.43 -17.44
CA ARG A 351 -42.63 -29.82 -18.42
C ARG A 351 -43.15 -29.53 -19.83
N MET A 352 -42.44 -28.76 -20.67
CA MET A 352 -42.62 -28.82 -22.14
C MET A 352 -41.28 -28.62 -22.87
N LYS A 353 -40.91 -29.68 -23.60
CA LYS A 353 -39.88 -29.70 -24.64
C LYS A 353 -40.39 -28.94 -25.87
N ARG A 354 -39.53 -28.18 -26.54
CA ARG A 354 -39.61 -27.97 -28.00
C ARG A 354 -38.21 -27.89 -28.58
N GLU A 355 -37.88 -28.93 -29.32
CA GLU A 355 -36.74 -29.04 -30.22
C GLU A 355 -36.95 -28.09 -31.41
N LEU A 356 -35.92 -27.35 -31.80
CA LEU A 356 -35.84 -26.71 -33.10
C LEU A 356 -34.47 -27.05 -33.69
N ARG A 357 -34.54 -27.99 -34.63
CA ARG A 357 -33.50 -28.52 -35.49
C ARG A 357 -33.32 -27.49 -36.62
N VAL A 358 -32.11 -26.96 -36.79
CA VAL A 358 -31.71 -26.24 -38.00
C VAL A 358 -30.47 -26.94 -38.53
N GLU A 359 -30.67 -27.75 -39.56
CA GLU A 359 -29.62 -28.24 -40.45
C GLU A 359 -29.22 -27.11 -41.40
N MET A 360 -27.92 -26.86 -41.52
CA MET A 360 -27.34 -26.25 -42.71
C MET A 360 -26.27 -27.19 -43.25
N ALA A 361 -26.48 -27.59 -44.49
CA ALA A 361 -25.75 -28.62 -45.22
C ALA A 361 -24.32 -28.18 -45.55
N ALA A 362 -23.38 -29.09 -45.29
CA ALA A 362 -22.07 -29.10 -45.91
C ALA A 362 -22.18 -29.73 -47.30
N SER A 363 -21.72 -29.02 -48.33
CA SER A 363 -21.49 -29.58 -49.65
C SER A 363 -20.01 -29.99 -49.72
N SER A 364 -19.77 -31.30 -49.82
CA SER A 364 -18.48 -31.88 -50.15
C SER A 364 -18.65 -32.69 -51.43
N SER A 365 -17.86 -32.38 -52.45
CA SER A 365 -17.78 -33.23 -53.63
C SER A 365 -16.37 -33.26 -54.24
N TRP A 366 -15.68 -34.40 -54.04
CA TRP A 366 -14.85 -35.16 -55.01
C TRP A 366 -13.48 -34.56 -55.35
N MET A 367 -12.41 -35.28 -55.66
CA MET A 367 -12.04 -36.71 -55.75
C MET A 367 -10.51 -36.71 -55.88
N VAL A 368 -9.81 -37.73 -55.38
CA VAL A 368 -8.46 -38.12 -55.84
C VAL A 368 -8.46 -39.66 -55.88
N PRO A 369 -7.85 -40.29 -56.91
CA PRO A 369 -7.83 -41.75 -57.10
C PRO A 369 -7.14 -42.55 -55.99
#